data_AF-A0A0G0SEV7-F1
#
_entry.id   AF-A0A0G0SEV7-F1
#
_cell.length_a   1.000
_cell.length_b   1.000
_cell.length_c   1.000
_cell.angle_alpha   90.00
_cell.angle_beta   90.00
_cell.angle_gamma   90.00
#
_symmetry.space_group_name_H-M   'P 1'
#
loop_
_entity.id
_entity.type
_entity.pdbx_description
1 polymer ?
#
loop_
_entity_poly.entity_id
_entity_poly.type
_entity_poly.pdbx_seq_one_letter_code
_entity_poly.pdbx_strand_id
1 'polypeptide(L)'
;MAENTTTEKYSDDVVNLVVARIEGFPSGVSVSIGGKADGQEGYKVENLIKHIKAQDEIGKKIIDIQLAYLRSFKAPPEYAVSNH
;
A
#
# COMPACT_ATOMS: atom_id res chain seq x y z
N MET A 1 -26.31 -6.91 -17.25
CA MET A 1 -25.89 -6.47 -15.90
C MET A 1 -24.50 -5.89 -16.07
N ALA A 2 -24.38 -4.56 -16.09
CA ALA A 2 -23.08 -3.90 -16.22
C ALA A 2 -22.53 -3.65 -14.82
N GLU A 3 -21.37 -4.24 -14.54
CA GLU A 3 -20.59 -4.00 -13.32
C GLU A 3 -20.05 -2.57 -13.38
N ASN A 4 -20.60 -1.67 -12.56
CA ASN A 4 -20.12 -0.30 -12.42
C ASN A 4 -18.87 -0.31 -11.54
N THR A 5 -17.71 -0.61 -12.13
CA THR A 5 -16.41 -0.41 -11.48
C THR A 5 -16.07 1.07 -11.53
N THR A 6 -16.62 1.84 -10.57
CA THR A 6 -16.05 3.14 -10.23
C THR A 6 -14.60 2.88 -9.82
N THR A 7 -13.66 3.13 -10.74
CA THR A 7 -12.23 3.03 -10.47
C THR A 7 -11.87 4.16 -9.53
N GLU A 8 -12.11 3.97 -8.23
CA GLU A 8 -11.72 4.96 -7.23
C GLU A 8 -10.21 5.15 -7.33
N LYS A 9 -9.84 6.41 -7.60
CA LYS A 9 -8.47 6.87 -7.70
C LYS A 9 -8.14 7.50 -6.35
N TYR A 10 -7.01 7.12 -5.76
CA TYR A 10 -6.52 7.78 -4.55
C TYR A 10 -6.10 9.21 -4.88
N SER A 11 -6.26 10.12 -3.92
CA SER A 11 -5.75 11.48 -4.04
C SER A 11 -4.23 11.50 -4.17
N ASP A 12 -3.69 12.51 -4.82
CA ASP A 12 -2.25 12.65 -5.01
C ASP A 12 -1.50 12.74 -3.67
N ASP A 13 -2.12 13.32 -2.64
CA ASP A 13 -1.56 13.36 -1.28
C ASP A 13 -1.34 11.95 -0.69
N VAL A 14 -2.32 11.06 -0.86
CA VAL A 14 -2.22 9.67 -0.41
C VAL A 14 -1.15 8.94 -1.21
N VAL A 15 -1.10 9.13 -2.52
CA VAL A 15 -0.07 8.54 -3.39
C VAL A 15 1.32 8.99 -2.96
N ASN A 16 1.53 10.29 -2.78
CA ASN A 16 2.81 10.87 -2.40
C ASN A 16 3.27 10.40 -1.02
N LEU A 17 2.35 10.28 -0.05
CA LEU A 17 2.64 9.70 1.25
C LEU A 17 3.16 8.27 1.14
N VAL A 18 2.48 7.44 0.35
CA VAL A 18 2.86 6.04 0.14
C VAL A 18 4.21 5.95 -0.60
N VAL A 19 4.43 6.77 -1.62
CA VAL A 19 5.73 6.85 -2.33
C VAL A 19 6.86 7.21 -1.38
N ALA A 20 6.72 8.27 -0.58
CA ALA A 20 7.74 8.69 0.37
C ALA A 20 8.11 7.59 1.37
N ARG A 21 7.11 6.81 1.82
CA ARG A 21 7.35 5.66 2.72
C ARG A 21 8.16 4.55 2.04
N ILE A 22 7.86 4.25 0.76
CA ILE A 22 8.56 3.21 0.00
C ILE A 22 9.97 3.65 -0.40
N GLU A 23 10.19 4.92 -0.68
CA GLU A 23 11.53 5.50 -0.91
C GLU A 23 12.45 5.37 0.31
N GLY A 24 11.89 5.35 1.52
CA GLY A 24 12.63 5.13 2.75
C GLY A 24 13.04 3.67 3.01
N PHE A 25 12.69 2.72 2.13
CA PHE A 25 13.04 1.31 2.33
C PHE A 25 14.54 1.07 2.08
N PRO A 26 15.19 0.19 2.85
CA PRO A 26 16.58 -0.17 2.59
C PRO A 26 16.73 -0.77 1.20
N SER A 27 17.78 -0.36 0.48
CA SER A 27 18.15 -0.95 -0.80
C SER A 27 18.43 -2.46 -0.61
N GLY A 28 17.54 -3.31 -1.10
CA GLY A 28 17.66 -4.78 -0.98
C GLY A 28 16.48 -5.49 -0.30
N VAL A 29 15.47 -4.76 0.18
CA VAL A 29 14.25 -5.38 0.72
C VAL A 29 13.28 -5.73 -0.41
N SER A 30 13.06 -7.03 -0.63
CA SER A 30 12.00 -7.53 -1.52
C SER A 30 10.70 -7.67 -0.75
N VAL A 31 9.63 -6.99 -1.23
CA VAL A 31 8.28 -7.11 -0.64
C VAL A 31 7.47 -8.10 -1.46
N SER A 32 7.01 -9.19 -0.84
CA SER A 32 6.09 -10.12 -1.47
C SER A 32 4.65 -9.62 -1.38
N ILE A 33 4.00 -9.43 -2.52
CA ILE A 33 2.61 -8.97 -2.58
C ILE A 33 1.74 -10.07 -3.20
N GLY A 34 1.07 -10.83 -2.34
CA GLY A 34 0.07 -11.82 -2.76
C GLY A 34 0.61 -13.07 -3.45
N GLY A 35 1.82 -13.53 -3.09
CA GLY A 35 2.35 -14.82 -3.53
C GLY A 35 2.87 -14.88 -4.97
N LYS A 36 2.67 -13.82 -5.77
CA LYS A 36 3.42 -13.62 -7.00
C LYS A 36 4.76 -13.01 -6.61
N ALA A 37 5.81 -13.81 -6.72
CA ALA A 37 7.18 -13.34 -6.79
C ALA A 37 7.79 -13.97 -8.04
N ASP A 38 7.17 -13.73 -9.19
CA ASP A 38 7.66 -14.28 -10.45
C ASP A 38 8.87 -13.45 -10.93
N GLY A 39 10.06 -13.84 -10.45
CA GLY A 39 11.33 -13.54 -11.10
C GLY A 39 12.35 -12.73 -10.31
N GLN A 40 13.58 -12.78 -10.79
CA GLN A 40 14.79 -12.16 -10.23
C GLN A 40 14.82 -10.62 -10.35
N GLU A 41 13.83 -10.02 -11.01
CA GLU A 41 13.65 -8.56 -11.15
C GLU A 41 12.56 -7.99 -10.21
N GLY A 42 11.97 -8.87 -9.40
CA GLY A 42 10.83 -8.59 -8.54
C GLY A 42 11.12 -7.49 -7.52
N TYR A 43 10.37 -6.41 -7.63
CA TYR A 43 10.09 -5.46 -6.54
C TYR A 43 11.26 -4.59 -6.09
N LYS A 44 12.09 -4.12 -7.03
CA LYS A 44 12.91 -2.92 -6.76
C LYS A 44 12.01 -1.74 -6.36
N VAL A 45 12.49 -0.90 -5.45
CA VAL A 45 11.78 0.30 -4.94
C VAL A 45 11.24 1.14 -6.09
N GLU A 46 12.02 1.31 -7.16
CA GLU A 46 11.63 2.09 -8.33
C GLU A 46 10.44 1.47 -9.09
N ASN A 47 10.36 0.14 -9.16
CA ASN A 47 9.25 -0.55 -9.81
C ASN A 47 7.97 -0.47 -8.97
N LEU A 48 8.09 -0.57 -7.64
CA LEU A 48 6.95 -0.36 -6.73
C LEU A 48 6.38 1.06 -6.88
N ILE A 49 7.26 2.07 -6.91
CA ILE A 49 6.88 3.47 -7.09
C ILE A 49 6.13 3.68 -8.42
N LYS A 50 6.55 3.03 -9.51
CA LYS A 50 5.84 3.10 -10.80
C LYS A 50 4.41 2.59 -10.69
N HIS A 51 4.20 1.42 -10.10
CA HIS A 51 2.86 0.84 -9.90
C HIS A 51 1.99 1.76 -9.02
N ILE A 52 2.54 2.29 -7.91
CA ILE A 52 1.84 3.20 -7.00
C ILE A 52 1.39 4.48 -7.73
N LYS A 53 2.29 5.10 -8.51
CA LYS A 53 1.98 6.31 -9.29
C LYS A 53 0.97 6.06 -10.41
N ALA A 54 1.04 4.88 -11.04
CA ALA A 54 0.08 4.47 -12.06
C ALA A 54 -1.30 4.12 -11.47
N GLN A 55 -1.36 3.82 -10.16
CA GLN A 55 -2.54 3.27 -9.48
C GLN A 55 -3.16 2.10 -10.25
N ASP A 56 -2.31 1.23 -10.81
CA ASP A 56 -2.75 -0.05 -11.36
C ASP A 56 -3.13 -1.02 -10.24
N GLU A 57 -3.59 -2.23 -10.58
CA GLU A 57 -4.06 -3.21 -9.59
C GLU A 57 -3.01 -3.51 -8.49
N ILE A 58 -1.72 -3.52 -8.85
CA ILE A 58 -0.63 -3.72 -7.90
C ILE A 58 -0.44 -2.47 -7.05
N GLY A 59 -0.40 -1.30 -7.69
CA GLY A 59 -0.26 0.01 -7.03
C GLY A 59 -1.35 0.27 -6.00
N LYS A 60 -2.61 0.03 -6.36
CA LYS A 60 -3.74 0.19 -5.45
C LYS A 60 -3.64 -0.75 -4.25
N LYS A 61 -3.28 -2.01 -4.50
CA LYS A 61 -3.08 -2.99 -3.42
C LYS A 61 -1.95 -2.59 -2.46
N ILE A 62 -0.86 -2.01 -2.97
CA ILE A 62 0.20 -1.44 -2.12
C ILE A 62 -0.37 -0.30 -1.28
N ILE A 63 -1.05 0.66 -1.89
CA ILE A 63 -1.64 1.81 -1.19
C ILE A 63 -2.58 1.33 -0.08
N ASP A 64 -3.45 0.36 -0.36
CA ASP A 64 -4.37 -0.20 0.64
C ASP A 64 -3.64 -0.84 1.82
N ILE A 65 -2.61 -1.65 1.57
CA ILE A 65 -1.80 -2.26 2.63
C ILE A 65 -1.15 -1.18 3.51
N GLN A 66 -0.59 -0.14 2.88
CA GLN A 66 0.08 0.95 3.60
C GLN A 66 -0.91 1.78 4.43
N LEU A 67 -2.07 2.11 3.87
CA LEU A 67 -3.12 2.81 4.59
C LEU A 67 -3.71 1.97 5.73
N ALA A 68 -3.91 0.66 5.52
CA ALA A 68 -4.37 -0.25 6.55
C ALA A 68 -3.38 -0.30 7.73
N TYR A 69 -2.07 -0.38 7.44
CA TYR A 69 -1.03 -0.29 8.46
C TYR A 69 -1.10 1.05 9.23
N LEU A 70 -1.20 2.18 8.54
CA LEU A 70 -1.30 3.49 9.21
C LEU A 70 -2.57 3.63 10.06
N ARG A 71 -3.70 3.10 9.58
CA ARG A 71 -4.98 3.12 10.31
C ARG A 71 -4.94 2.21 11.55
N SER A 72 -4.11 1.16 11.56
CA SER A 72 -3.95 0.28 12.73
C SER A 72 -3.44 1.04 13.96
N PHE A 73 -2.69 2.13 13.79
CA PHE A 73 -2.25 2.97 14.90
C PHE A 73 -3.39 3.77 15.55
N LYS A 74 -4.52 3.92 14.86
CA LYS A 74 -5.70 4.59 15.40
C LYS A 74 -6.54 3.64 16.26
N ALA A 75 -6.25 2.34 16.27
CA ALA A 75 -6.89 1.43 17.21
C ALA A 75 -6.52 1.87 18.63
N PRO A 76 -7.50 2.19 19.49
CA PRO A 76 -7.20 2.39 20.90
C PRO A 76 -6.57 1.09 21.41
N PRO A 77 -5.55 1.16 22.27
CA PRO A 77 -5.00 -0.04 22.86
C PRO A 77 -6.12 -0.83 23.54
N GLU A 78 -6.06 -2.16 23.47
CA GLU A 78 -7.08 -3.09 23.99
C GLU A 78 -7.40 -2.87 25.49
N TYR A 79 -6.55 -2.13 26.22
CA TYR A 79 -6.78 -1.71 27.60
C TYR A 79 -7.61 -0.41 27.78
N ALA A 80 -8.06 0.24 26.71
CA ALA A 80 -8.81 1.50 26.80
C ALA A 80 -10.33 1.32 26.99
N VAL A 81 -10.82 0.08 27.13
CA VAL A 81 -12.22 -0.23 27.44
C VAL A 81 -12.33 -1.14 28.66
N SER A 82 -12.08 -0.54 29.82
CA SER A 82 -12.59 -1.01 31.11
C SER A 82 -12.80 0.19 32.04
N ASN A 83 -13.96 0.84 31.89
CA ASN A 83 -14.80 1.37 32.96
C ASN A 83 -15.91 2.25 32.37
N HIS A 84 -17.11 1.68 32.22
CA HIS A 84 -18.31 2.21 32.86
C HIS A 84 -19.46 1.21 32.83
#